data_AF-A0A956F2K0-F1
#
_entry.id   AF-A0A956F2K0-F1
#
_cell.length_a   1.000
_cell.length_b   1.000
_cell.length_c   1.000
_cell.angle_alpha   90.00
_cell.angle_beta   90.00
_cell.angle_gamma   90.00
#
_symmetry.space_group_name_H-M   'P 1'
#
loop_
_entity.id
_entity.type
_entity.pdbx_description
1 polymer ?
#
loop_
_entity_poly.entity_id
_entity_poly.type
_entity_poly.pdbx_seq_one_letter_code
_entity_poly.pdbx_strand_id
1 'polypeptide(L)'
;DYPSLDALRKAVPGLVLAHNLHGVDIDARCAQIAQLALWMRAQKAYRDFGIGRAERAQIRKSNIVVAEPLVADEQIAKEFVAKLGDAELGRVFMSLVESLRLAGDMGLLLRVEQLVTRQTKRGQTGDLFAPPEERIRAALDRFVREETSATNTRRRLFVDDAAHGVALLGVAEKKFDAVLMNPPFGQGSTRAKRDFEKAYPRTKNDVYAAFVERGIELLTSRGRVGAITSRTGFFLSSFQKWREDVLLRQAPPAAFADLGAGILDSAMVETAAYCLEALS
;
A
#
# COMPACT_ATOMS: atom_id res chain seq x y z
N ASP A 1 -24.51 12.49 -4.95
CA ASP A 1 -25.64 11.77 -5.58
C ASP A 1 -25.64 11.93 -7.09
N TYR A 2 -26.04 10.88 -7.81
CA TYR A 2 -26.17 10.89 -9.27
C TYR A 2 -27.64 11.06 -9.67
N PRO A 3 -27.95 11.88 -10.69
CA PRO A 3 -29.34 12.20 -11.06
C PRO A 3 -30.10 11.02 -11.69
N SER A 4 -29.40 9.97 -12.13
CA SER A 4 -30.02 8.77 -12.70
C SER A 4 -29.09 7.56 -12.60
N LEU A 5 -29.66 6.36 -12.79
CA LEU A 5 -28.87 5.12 -12.91
C LEU A 5 -27.93 5.14 -14.12
N ASP A 6 -28.32 5.80 -15.23
CA ASP A 6 -27.45 5.97 -16.39
C ASP A 6 -26.24 6.85 -16.06
N ALA A 7 -26.47 7.96 -15.36
CA ALA A 7 -25.40 8.85 -14.90
C ALA A 7 -24.44 8.13 -13.93
N LEU A 8 -24.97 7.28 -13.05
CA LEU A 8 -24.16 6.44 -12.17
C LEU A 8 -23.35 5.43 -13.00
N ARG A 9 -23.96 4.69 -13.93
CA ARG A 9 -23.25 3.73 -14.81
C ARG A 9 -22.11 4.38 -15.58
N LYS A 10 -22.30 5.63 -16.03
CA LYS A 10 -21.26 6.43 -16.69
C LYS A 10 -20.11 6.85 -15.78
N ALA A 11 -20.32 6.89 -14.46
CA ALA A 11 -19.28 7.25 -13.50
C ALA A 11 -18.61 6.03 -12.85
N VAL A 12 -19.32 4.89 -12.74
CA VAL A 12 -18.88 3.70 -11.98
C VAL A 12 -17.44 3.27 -12.27
N PRO A 13 -16.99 3.09 -13.54
CA PRO A 13 -15.62 2.64 -13.78
C PRO A 13 -14.56 3.62 -13.24
N GLY A 14 -14.82 4.92 -13.32
CA GLY A 14 -13.95 5.94 -12.74
C GLY A 14 -13.98 5.95 -11.21
N LEU A 15 -15.18 5.82 -10.61
CA LEU A 15 -15.35 5.77 -9.16
C LEU A 15 -14.63 4.56 -8.54
N VAL A 16 -14.72 3.39 -9.16
CA VAL A 16 -14.05 2.17 -8.68
C VAL A 16 -12.53 2.37 -8.63
N LEU A 17 -11.94 2.95 -9.68
CA LEU A 17 -10.51 3.23 -9.69
C LEU A 17 -10.10 4.32 -8.67
N ALA A 18 -10.96 5.32 -8.48
CA ALA A 18 -10.69 6.44 -7.58
C ALA A 18 -10.80 6.07 -6.10
N HIS A 19 -11.73 5.16 -5.74
CA HIS A 19 -12.13 4.96 -4.35
C HIS A 19 -11.97 3.53 -3.82
N ASN A 20 -11.90 2.51 -4.68
CA ASN A 20 -11.96 1.11 -4.24
C ASN A 20 -10.65 0.36 -4.46
N LEU A 21 -9.98 0.57 -5.59
CA LEU A 21 -8.76 -0.16 -5.92
C LEU A 21 -7.52 0.59 -5.45
N HIS A 22 -6.70 -0.09 -4.66
CA HIS A 22 -5.44 0.39 -4.12
C HIS A 22 -4.36 -0.67 -4.36
N GLY A 23 -3.12 -0.24 -4.57
CA GLY A 23 -2.00 -1.15 -4.76
C GLY A 23 -0.67 -0.49 -4.43
N VAL A 24 0.31 -1.29 -4.09
CA VAL A 24 1.67 -0.84 -3.81
C VAL A 24 2.64 -1.78 -4.52
N ASP A 25 3.62 -1.21 -5.21
CA ASP A 25 4.73 -1.94 -5.80
C ASP A 25 6.04 -1.24 -5.45
N ILE A 26 7.15 -1.98 -5.36
CA ILE A 26 8.48 -1.40 -5.11
C ILE A 26 9.17 -1.00 -6.42
N ASP A 27 8.71 -1.51 -7.57
CA ASP A 27 9.23 -1.17 -8.89
C ASP A 27 8.28 -0.21 -9.61
N ALA A 28 8.77 0.99 -9.93
CA ALA A 28 8.01 2.01 -10.64
C ALA A 28 7.46 1.53 -11.99
N ARG A 29 8.17 0.63 -12.69
CA ARG A 29 7.73 0.07 -13.98
C ARG A 29 6.53 -0.86 -13.79
N CYS A 30 6.58 -1.70 -12.76
CA CYS A 30 5.46 -2.58 -12.40
C CYS A 30 4.23 -1.76 -12.00
N ALA A 31 4.41 -0.70 -11.20
CA ALA A 31 3.36 0.23 -10.85
C ALA A 31 2.75 0.90 -12.10
N GLN A 32 3.56 1.37 -13.05
CA GLN A 32 3.07 1.97 -14.30
C GLN A 32 2.25 0.99 -15.14
N ILE A 33 2.72 -0.26 -15.29
CA ILE A 33 2.01 -1.32 -16.01
C ILE A 33 0.67 -1.61 -15.34
N ALA A 34 0.64 -1.72 -14.01
CA ALA A 34 -0.59 -1.95 -13.25
C ALA A 34 -1.59 -0.80 -13.45
N GLN A 35 -1.14 0.44 -13.41
CA GLN A 35 -1.97 1.62 -13.66
C GLN A 35 -2.58 1.61 -15.07
N LEU A 36 -1.77 1.30 -16.09
CA LEU A 36 -2.26 1.18 -17.47
C LEU A 36 -3.26 0.03 -17.61
N ALA A 37 -2.98 -1.12 -17.00
CA ALA A 37 -3.87 -2.28 -17.03
C ALA A 37 -5.23 -1.97 -16.40
N LEU A 38 -5.25 -1.30 -15.25
CA LEU A 38 -6.48 -0.83 -14.59
C LEU A 38 -7.25 0.17 -15.46
N TRP A 39 -6.56 1.12 -16.08
CA TRP A 39 -7.18 2.06 -17.01
C TRP A 39 -7.80 1.33 -18.20
N MET A 40 -7.09 0.36 -18.80
CA MET A 40 -7.61 -0.46 -19.91
C MET A 40 -8.83 -1.29 -19.50
N ARG A 41 -8.86 -1.80 -18.26
CA ARG A 41 -10.04 -2.50 -17.70
C ARG A 41 -11.23 -1.56 -17.53
N ALA A 42 -11.03 -0.33 -17.07
CA ALA A 42 -12.09 0.66 -17.05
C ALA A 42 -12.57 1.04 -18.46
N GLN A 43 -11.66 1.18 -19.45
CA GLN A 43 -12.06 1.38 -20.84
C GLN A 43 -12.85 0.21 -21.43
N LYS A 44 -12.57 -1.02 -20.99
CA LYS A 44 -13.37 -2.19 -21.35
C LYS A 44 -14.77 -2.11 -20.71
N ALA A 45 -14.86 -1.84 -19.41
CA ALA A 45 -16.14 -1.68 -18.73
C ALA A 45 -17.02 -0.60 -19.39
N TYR A 46 -16.45 0.55 -19.78
CA TYR A 46 -17.18 1.57 -20.52
C TYR A 46 -17.73 1.06 -21.86
N ARG A 47 -16.99 0.23 -22.60
CA ARG A 47 -17.49 -0.38 -23.85
C ARG A 47 -18.60 -1.37 -23.57
N ASP A 48 -18.44 -2.20 -22.55
CA ASP A 48 -19.44 -3.21 -22.17
C ASP A 48 -20.76 -2.54 -21.71
N PHE A 49 -20.68 -1.31 -21.18
CA PHE A 49 -21.84 -0.47 -20.84
C PHE A 49 -22.41 0.34 -22.01
N GLY A 50 -21.83 0.24 -23.22
CA GLY A 50 -22.27 1.01 -24.38
C GLY A 50 -21.91 2.50 -24.35
N ILE A 51 -20.95 2.92 -23.53
CA ILE A 51 -20.60 4.34 -23.35
C ILE A 51 -19.54 4.77 -24.36
N GLY A 52 -19.92 5.72 -25.22
CA GLY A 52 -19.06 6.32 -26.25
C GLY A 52 -17.89 7.10 -25.65
N ARG A 53 -16.77 7.23 -26.39
CA ARG A 53 -15.53 7.87 -25.87
C ARG A 53 -15.76 9.30 -25.35
N ALA A 54 -16.62 10.07 -26.00
CA ALA A 54 -16.93 11.46 -25.62
C ALA A 54 -17.68 11.58 -24.29
N GLU A 55 -18.39 10.52 -23.87
CA GLU A 55 -19.19 10.51 -22.64
C GLU A 55 -18.43 9.92 -21.45
N ARG A 56 -17.22 9.39 -21.66
CA ARG A 56 -16.45 8.73 -20.61
C ARG A 56 -15.88 9.78 -19.66
N ALA A 57 -16.10 9.57 -18.37
CA ALA A 57 -15.44 10.36 -17.35
C ALA A 57 -13.90 10.21 -17.48
N GLN A 58 -13.20 11.33 -17.35
CA GLN A 58 -11.74 11.33 -17.36
C GLN A 58 -11.23 10.66 -16.08
N ILE A 59 -10.46 9.58 -16.23
CA ILE A 59 -9.76 8.94 -15.11
C ILE A 59 -8.51 9.76 -14.82
N ARG A 60 -8.51 10.49 -13.70
CA ARG A 60 -7.42 11.41 -13.32
C ARG A 60 -6.40 10.82 -12.37
N LYS A 61 -6.75 9.73 -11.68
CA LYS A 61 -5.93 9.16 -10.62
C LYS A 61 -6.12 7.65 -10.56
N SER A 62 -5.03 6.95 -10.28
CA SER A 62 -5.01 5.59 -9.76
C SER A 62 -4.52 5.65 -8.30
N ASN A 63 -4.89 4.68 -7.46
CA ASN A 63 -4.30 4.57 -6.13
C ASN A 63 -3.20 3.49 -6.09
N ILE A 64 -2.39 3.43 -7.15
CA ILE A 64 -1.19 2.59 -7.21
C ILE A 64 0.00 3.43 -6.79
N VAL A 65 0.65 3.03 -5.72
CA VAL A 65 1.75 3.75 -5.08
C VAL A 65 3.05 3.01 -5.33
N VAL A 66 4.12 3.74 -5.63
CA VAL A 66 5.47 3.16 -5.64
C VAL A 66 6.07 3.32 -4.24
N ALA A 67 6.46 2.21 -3.62
CA ALA A 67 7.15 2.21 -2.34
C ALA A 67 8.64 2.46 -2.55
N GLU A 68 9.00 3.71 -2.75
CA GLU A 68 10.38 4.15 -2.93
C GLU A 68 10.95 4.75 -1.65
N PRO A 69 12.27 4.59 -1.42
CA PRO A 69 12.93 5.31 -0.34
C PRO A 69 12.83 6.81 -0.56
N LEU A 70 12.45 7.54 0.49
CA LEU A 70 12.52 9.00 0.46
C LEU A 70 13.98 9.44 0.58
N VAL A 71 14.56 9.88 -0.54
CA VAL A 71 15.91 10.47 -0.58
C VAL A 71 15.79 11.97 -0.33
N ALA A 72 15.44 12.32 0.91
CA ALA A 72 15.33 13.72 1.27
C ALA A 72 16.71 14.36 1.47
N ASP A 73 16.96 15.48 0.78
CA ASP A 73 17.98 16.45 1.20
C ASP A 73 17.59 16.96 2.60
N GLU A 74 18.42 16.67 3.60
CA GLU A 74 18.14 17.01 5.00
C GLU A 74 17.84 18.51 5.19
N GLN A 75 18.46 19.37 4.38
CA GLN A 75 18.24 20.80 4.47
C GLN A 75 16.85 21.18 3.95
N ILE A 76 16.42 20.58 2.85
CA ILE A 76 15.08 20.81 2.27
C ILE A 76 14.00 20.23 3.20
N ALA A 77 14.23 19.05 3.80
CA ALA A 77 13.32 18.47 4.77
C ALA A 77 13.15 19.38 6.02
N LYS A 78 14.24 19.93 6.55
CA LYS A 78 14.20 20.89 7.67
C LYS A 78 13.48 22.17 7.27
N GLU A 79 13.72 22.69 6.06
CA GLU A 79 13.02 23.86 5.53
C GLU A 79 11.51 23.61 5.43
N PHE A 80 11.11 22.46 4.88
CA PHE A 80 9.72 22.06 4.76
C PHE A 80 9.04 21.96 6.12
N VAL A 81 9.67 21.29 7.09
CA VAL A 81 9.14 21.16 8.46
C VAL A 81 9.01 22.53 9.14
N ALA A 82 9.97 23.44 8.94
CA ALA A 82 9.88 24.80 9.47
C ALA A 82 8.70 25.60 8.87
N LYS A 83 8.45 25.45 7.56
CA LYS A 83 7.31 26.09 6.87
C LYS A 83 5.97 25.43 7.17
N LEU A 84 5.96 24.19 7.65
CA LEU A 84 4.75 23.46 8.01
C LEU A 84 3.96 24.16 9.14
N GLY A 85 4.67 24.84 10.04
CA GLY A 85 4.08 25.57 11.17
C GLY A 85 3.39 24.69 12.22
N ASP A 86 3.54 23.36 12.11
CA ASP A 86 2.93 22.37 12.99
C ASP A 86 4.00 21.38 13.48
N ALA A 87 4.31 21.45 14.77
CA ALA A 87 5.34 20.62 15.39
C ALA A 87 4.97 19.13 15.44
N GLU A 88 3.69 18.79 15.50
CA GLU A 88 3.24 17.40 15.47
C GLU A 88 3.37 16.84 14.06
N LEU A 89 2.84 17.55 13.07
CA LEU A 89 2.90 17.14 11.67
C LEU A 89 4.35 17.09 11.16
N GLY A 90 5.21 17.97 11.66
CA GLY A 90 6.66 17.96 11.40
C GLY A 90 7.34 16.71 11.97
N ARG A 91 6.99 16.28 13.20
CA ARG A 91 7.49 15.03 13.77
C ARG A 91 7.01 13.81 12.97
N VAL A 92 5.73 13.78 12.60
CA VAL A 92 5.16 12.71 11.75
C VAL A 92 5.92 12.61 10.43
N PHE A 93 6.14 13.74 9.77
CA PHE A 93 6.89 13.78 8.51
C PHE A 93 8.32 13.28 8.66
N MET A 94 9.06 13.73 9.68
CA MET A 94 10.44 13.28 9.90
C MET A 94 10.51 11.79 10.25
N SER A 95 9.55 11.27 11.02
CA SER A 95 9.44 9.83 11.29
C SER A 95 9.16 9.03 10.02
N LEU A 96 8.32 9.57 9.13
CA LEU A 96 8.03 8.96 7.84
C LEU A 96 9.29 8.90 6.97
N VAL A 97 10.04 10.00 6.86
CA VAL A 97 11.34 10.06 6.15
C VAL A 97 12.30 8.99 6.63
N GLU A 98 12.48 8.88 7.95
CA GLU A 98 13.37 7.88 8.54
C GLU A 98 12.92 6.45 8.24
N SER A 99 11.62 6.19 8.37
CA SER A 99 11.05 4.86 8.18
C SER A 99 11.15 4.40 6.72
N LEU A 100 10.93 5.31 5.77
CA LEU A 100 10.90 5.00 4.33
C LEU A 100 12.26 4.61 3.77
N ARG A 101 13.37 4.73 4.50
CA ARG A 101 14.70 4.28 4.05
C ARG A 101 14.73 2.83 3.53
N LEU A 102 13.85 1.98 4.04
CA LEU A 102 13.68 0.57 3.64
C LEU A 102 12.42 0.32 2.79
N ALA A 103 11.73 1.35 2.31
CA ALA A 103 10.49 1.19 1.54
C ALA A 103 10.72 0.39 0.25
N GLY A 104 11.83 0.63 -0.46
CA GLY A 104 12.20 -0.14 -1.65
C GLY A 104 12.55 -1.60 -1.38
N ASP A 105 12.82 -1.97 -0.12
CA ASP A 105 13.13 -3.35 0.28
C ASP A 105 11.92 -4.08 0.86
N MET A 106 11.07 -3.37 1.61
CA MET A 106 9.98 -3.95 2.39
C MET A 106 8.59 -3.64 1.84
N GLY A 107 8.43 -2.61 1.00
CA GLY A 107 7.13 -2.17 0.51
C GLY A 107 6.13 -1.96 1.65
N LEU A 108 4.93 -2.55 1.52
CA LEU A 108 3.88 -2.53 2.54
C LEU A 108 4.19 -3.31 3.82
N LEU A 109 5.23 -4.15 3.83
CA LEU A 109 5.68 -4.80 5.07
C LEU A 109 6.27 -3.80 6.05
N LEU A 110 6.74 -2.65 5.56
CA LEU A 110 7.09 -1.50 6.38
C LEU A 110 5.80 -0.94 6.98
N ARG A 111 5.49 -1.31 8.23
CA ARG A 111 4.29 -0.87 8.97
C ARG A 111 4.39 0.62 9.36
N VAL A 112 4.50 1.50 8.37
CA VAL A 112 4.74 2.94 8.52
C VAL A 112 3.68 3.62 9.39
N GLU A 113 2.44 3.18 9.32
CA GLU A 113 1.32 3.68 10.11
C GLU A 113 1.50 3.42 11.61
N GLN A 114 2.11 2.30 11.99
CA GLN A 114 2.38 1.97 13.39
C GLN A 114 3.54 2.80 13.94
N LEU A 115 4.52 3.14 13.09
CA LEU A 115 5.66 3.97 13.48
C LEU A 115 5.21 5.42 13.72
N VAL A 116 4.28 5.91 12.91
CA VAL A 116 3.65 7.23 13.07
C VAL A 116 2.75 7.26 14.33
N THR A 117 1.88 6.26 14.52
CA THR A 117 0.94 6.21 15.65
C THR A 117 1.63 6.05 17.02
N ARG A 118 2.78 5.36 17.08
CA ARG A 118 3.53 5.19 18.34
C ARG A 118 4.17 6.48 18.85
N GLN A 119 4.37 7.47 17.99
CA GLN A 119 5.02 8.73 18.35
C GLN A 119 4.01 9.84 18.70
N THR A 120 2.73 9.67 18.36
CA THR A 120 1.65 10.55 18.80
C THR A 120 1.17 10.10 20.18
N LYS A 121 1.67 10.73 21.25
CA LYS A 121 1.02 10.61 22.57
C LYS A 121 -0.42 11.10 22.40
N ARG A 122 -1.42 10.26 22.69
CA ARG A 122 -2.83 10.64 22.83
C ARG A 122 -2.93 11.83 23.80
N GLY A 123 -2.95 13.03 23.25
CA GLY A 123 -2.90 14.28 23.99
C GLY A 123 -3.38 15.41 23.10
N GLN A 124 -4.67 15.69 23.21
CA GLN A 124 -5.32 16.97 22.96
C GLN A 124 -4.88 17.74 21.69
N THR A 125 -5.49 17.39 20.56
CA THR A 125 -5.97 18.43 19.64
C THR A 125 -7.28 17.93 19.04
N GLY A 126 -8.39 18.35 19.65
CA GLY A 126 -9.68 18.31 18.98
C GLY A 126 -9.61 19.25 17.78
N ASP A 127 -10.18 18.79 16.66
CA ASP A 127 -10.40 19.52 15.41
C ASP A 127 -9.17 19.90 14.56
N LEU A 128 -8.88 19.05 13.57
CA LEU A 128 -8.33 19.42 12.26
C LEU A 128 -8.86 18.37 11.25
N PHE A 129 -9.89 18.74 10.49
CA PHE A 129 -10.81 17.90 9.70
C PHE A 129 -10.21 17.00 8.58
N ALA A 130 -8.89 16.77 8.54
CA ALA A 130 -8.24 15.93 7.53
C ALA A 130 -7.14 15.06 8.16
N PRO A 131 -7.02 13.79 7.76
CA PRO A 131 -5.93 12.90 8.16
C PRO A 131 -4.51 13.49 7.90
N PRO A 132 -3.48 13.11 8.68
CA PRO A 132 -2.13 13.68 8.57
C PRO A 132 -1.53 13.61 7.16
N GLU A 133 -1.76 12.53 6.42
CA GLU A 133 -1.29 12.34 5.05
C GLU A 133 -1.90 13.35 4.08
N GLU A 134 -3.17 13.72 4.25
CA GLU A 134 -3.83 14.73 3.43
C GLU A 134 -3.27 16.12 3.73
N ARG A 135 -3.04 16.41 5.02
CA ARG A 135 -2.45 17.68 5.48
C ARG A 135 -1.01 17.84 5.00
N ILE A 136 -0.19 16.79 5.09
CA ILE A 136 1.20 16.78 4.59
C ILE A 136 1.19 16.94 3.07
N ARG A 137 0.34 16.22 2.34
CA ARG A 137 0.24 16.35 0.88
C ARG A 137 -0.11 17.78 0.47
N ALA A 138 -1.11 18.39 1.10
CA ALA A 138 -1.48 19.77 0.83
C ALA A 138 -0.34 20.75 1.14
N ALA A 139 0.45 20.49 2.18
CA ALA A 139 1.63 21.30 2.49
C ALA A 139 2.75 21.13 1.46
N LEU A 140 3.01 19.90 0.99
CA LEU A 140 3.99 19.63 -0.08
C LEU A 140 3.61 20.37 -1.36
N ASP A 141 2.33 20.36 -1.75
CA ASP A 141 1.83 21.08 -2.92
C ASP A 141 2.04 22.60 -2.82
N ARG A 142 1.88 23.18 -1.61
CA ARG A 142 2.17 24.60 -1.37
C ARG A 142 3.67 24.89 -1.43
N PHE A 143 4.49 24.01 -0.86
CA PHE A 143 5.95 24.17 -0.81
C PHE A 143 6.60 24.29 -2.20
N VAL A 144 6.07 23.62 -3.23
CA VAL A 144 6.54 23.77 -4.62
C VAL A 144 6.09 25.08 -5.26
N ARG A 145 4.90 25.57 -4.91
CA ARG A 145 4.28 26.75 -5.54
C ARG A 145 4.85 28.08 -5.04
N GLU A 146 5.42 28.11 -3.85
CA GLU A 146 5.85 29.34 -3.17
C GLU A 146 7.12 30.00 -3.74
N GLU A 147 7.93 29.35 -4.60
CA GLU A 147 9.17 29.98 -5.13
C GLU A 147 9.49 29.65 -6.61
N THR A 148 9.79 30.71 -7.38
CA THR A 148 9.98 30.71 -8.85
C THR A 148 11.44 30.62 -9.32
N SER A 149 12.42 30.42 -8.44
CA SER A 149 13.87 30.45 -8.78
C SER A 149 14.49 29.08 -9.10
N ALA A 150 15.71 29.04 -9.64
CA ALA A 150 16.50 27.87 -10.09
C ALA A 150 16.67 26.74 -9.06
N THR A 151 16.34 26.97 -7.78
CA THR A 151 16.19 25.98 -6.70
C THR A 151 14.97 25.05 -6.90
N ASN A 152 14.12 25.31 -7.92
CA ASN A 152 12.87 24.58 -8.20
C ASN A 152 13.09 23.08 -8.41
N THR A 153 14.16 22.66 -9.09
CA THR A 153 14.36 21.25 -9.46
C THR A 153 14.58 20.36 -8.23
N ARG A 154 15.42 20.77 -7.28
CA ARG A 154 15.69 19.98 -6.05
C ARG A 154 14.47 19.89 -5.15
N ARG A 155 13.70 20.97 -5.02
CA ARG A 155 12.45 20.94 -4.25
C ARG A 155 11.37 20.09 -4.92
N ARG A 156 11.27 20.10 -6.26
CA ARG A 156 10.37 19.20 -6.99
C ARG A 156 10.71 17.74 -6.72
N LEU A 157 11.98 17.35 -6.86
CA LEU A 157 12.43 15.99 -6.55
C LEU A 157 12.09 15.59 -5.10
N PHE A 158 12.37 16.47 -4.13
CA PHE A 158 11.99 16.22 -2.74
C PHE A 158 10.47 16.03 -2.57
N VAL A 159 9.66 16.86 -3.22
CA VAL A 159 8.20 16.76 -3.12
C VAL A 159 7.66 15.52 -3.83
N ASP A 160 8.21 15.15 -4.99
CA ASP A 160 7.84 13.94 -5.70
C ASP A 160 8.14 12.70 -4.85
N ASP A 161 9.34 12.61 -4.26
CA ASP A 161 9.73 11.52 -3.36
C ASP A 161 8.86 11.51 -2.08
N ALA A 162 8.62 12.68 -1.49
CA ALA A 162 7.80 12.80 -0.29
C ALA A 162 6.34 12.43 -0.57
N ALA A 163 5.82 12.72 -1.76
CA ALA A 163 4.48 12.37 -2.19
C ALA A 163 4.30 10.84 -2.27
N HIS A 164 5.31 10.09 -2.74
CA HIS A 164 5.30 8.62 -2.70
C HIS A 164 5.21 8.10 -1.25
N GLY A 165 6.03 8.65 -0.36
CA GLY A 165 6.02 8.29 1.06
C GLY A 165 4.68 8.53 1.75
N VAL A 166 4.10 9.71 1.53
CA VAL A 166 2.79 10.10 2.07
C VAL A 166 1.67 9.25 1.46
N ALA A 167 1.76 8.90 0.17
CA ALA A 167 0.82 8.01 -0.47
C ALA A 167 0.89 6.58 0.10
N LEU A 168 2.09 6.08 0.42
CA LEU A 168 2.25 4.77 1.06
C LEU A 168 1.60 4.73 2.43
N LEU A 169 1.80 5.79 3.26
CA LEU A 169 1.12 5.94 4.54
C LEU A 169 -0.41 5.90 4.36
N GLY A 170 -0.94 6.65 3.39
CA GLY A 170 -2.38 6.68 3.13
C GLY A 170 -2.98 5.35 2.64
N VAL A 171 -2.18 4.44 2.07
CA VAL A 171 -2.63 3.07 1.79
C VAL A 171 -2.52 2.20 3.04
N ALA A 172 -1.44 2.32 3.80
CA ALA A 172 -1.17 1.53 5.00
C ALA A 172 -2.15 1.81 6.17
N GLU A 173 -2.74 3.01 6.22
CA GLU A 173 -3.75 3.38 7.20
C GLU A 173 -5.16 2.87 6.86
N LYS A 174 -5.39 2.44 5.61
CA LYS A 174 -6.69 1.94 5.17
C LYS A 174 -6.94 0.51 5.64
N LYS A 175 -8.22 0.20 5.82
CA LYS A 175 -8.73 -1.17 5.94
C LYS A 175 -9.48 -1.57 4.68
N PHE A 176 -9.42 -2.85 4.33
CA PHE A 176 -9.97 -3.39 3.10
C PHE A 176 -10.89 -4.57 3.38
N ASP A 177 -12.00 -4.65 2.64
CA ASP A 177 -12.89 -5.83 2.66
C ASP A 177 -12.25 -7.02 1.94
N ALA A 178 -11.37 -6.75 0.99
CA ALA A 178 -10.62 -7.76 0.26
C ALA A 178 -9.19 -7.31 -0.02
N VAL A 179 -8.23 -8.21 0.22
CA VAL A 179 -6.83 -8.07 -0.17
C VAL A 179 -6.50 -9.26 -1.08
N LEU A 180 -5.92 -8.98 -2.25
CA LEU A 180 -5.52 -10.01 -3.22
C LEU A 180 -4.02 -9.90 -3.47
N MET A 181 -3.31 -11.03 -3.46
CA MET A 181 -1.86 -11.03 -3.63
C MET A 181 -1.31 -12.29 -4.31
N ASN A 182 -0.23 -12.08 -5.05
CA ASN A 182 0.73 -13.12 -5.45
C ASN A 182 2.10 -12.66 -4.91
N PRO A 183 2.35 -12.83 -3.61
CA PRO A 183 3.54 -12.28 -2.98
C PRO A 183 4.81 -12.98 -3.47
N PRO A 184 5.97 -12.29 -3.42
CA PRO A 184 7.25 -12.95 -3.65
C PRO A 184 7.49 -14.05 -2.61
N PHE A 185 8.33 -15.03 -2.94
CA PHE A 185 8.70 -16.14 -2.06
C PHE A 185 10.21 -16.14 -1.80
N GLY A 186 10.61 -16.73 -0.68
CA GLY A 186 12.00 -16.85 -0.24
C GLY A 186 12.40 -15.85 0.84
N GLN A 187 13.71 -15.59 0.94
CA GLN A 187 14.26 -14.70 1.96
C GLN A 187 14.00 -13.24 1.62
N GLY A 188 13.77 -12.42 2.65
CA GLY A 188 13.72 -10.96 2.50
C GLY A 188 15.10 -10.38 2.11
N SER A 189 15.10 -9.10 1.71
CA SER A 189 16.34 -8.37 1.37
C SER A 189 17.37 -8.43 2.49
N THR A 190 18.63 -8.68 2.14
CA THR A 190 19.77 -8.65 3.08
C THR A 190 19.85 -7.32 3.83
N ARG A 191 19.54 -6.20 3.16
CA ARG A 191 19.58 -4.85 3.75
C ARG A 191 18.51 -4.68 4.82
N ALA A 192 17.30 -5.19 4.58
CA ALA A 192 16.17 -5.06 5.50
C ALA A 192 16.02 -6.23 6.49
N LYS A 193 16.91 -7.23 6.45
CA LYS A 193 16.79 -8.49 7.20
C LYS A 193 16.52 -8.27 8.69
N ARG A 194 17.29 -7.41 9.34
CA ARG A 194 17.16 -7.15 10.78
C ARG A 194 15.78 -6.57 11.13
N ASP A 195 15.34 -5.56 10.37
CA ASP A 195 14.07 -4.89 10.58
C ASP A 195 12.88 -5.78 10.23
N PHE A 196 13.01 -6.56 9.16
CA PHE A 196 12.05 -7.58 8.75
C PHE A 196 11.87 -8.65 9.85
N GLU A 197 12.95 -9.27 10.33
CA GLU A 197 12.87 -10.32 11.36
C GLU A 197 12.30 -9.79 12.69
N LYS A 198 12.60 -8.52 13.02
CA LYS A 198 12.05 -7.86 14.21
C LYS A 198 10.56 -7.56 14.06
N ALA A 199 10.12 -7.13 12.88
CA ALA A 199 8.72 -6.80 12.61
C ALA A 199 7.83 -8.04 12.44
N TYR A 200 8.37 -9.13 11.89
CA TYR A 200 7.65 -10.34 11.51
C TYR A 200 8.26 -11.61 12.14
N PRO A 201 8.36 -11.69 13.49
CA PRO A 201 9.08 -12.79 14.15
C PRO A 201 8.44 -14.17 13.92
N ARG A 202 7.15 -14.22 13.58
CA ARG A 202 6.37 -15.45 13.35
C ARG A 202 6.42 -15.93 11.89
N THR A 203 6.78 -15.04 10.98
CA THR A 203 6.73 -15.24 9.51
C THR A 203 8.06 -14.97 8.82
N LYS A 204 9.11 -14.64 9.57
CA LYS A 204 10.46 -14.33 9.06
C LYS A 204 11.13 -15.41 8.20
N ASN A 205 10.61 -16.63 8.22
CA ASN A 205 11.19 -17.74 7.46
C ASN A 205 11.00 -17.56 5.95
N ASP A 206 9.93 -16.89 5.53
CA ASP A 206 9.68 -16.61 4.12
C ASP A 206 8.80 -15.36 3.97
N VAL A 207 9.20 -14.50 3.04
CA VAL A 207 8.55 -13.21 2.81
C VAL A 207 7.08 -13.33 2.42
N TYR A 208 6.64 -14.41 1.74
CA TYR A 208 5.21 -14.56 1.40
C TYR A 208 4.34 -14.64 2.66
N ALA A 209 4.82 -15.31 3.72
CA ALA A 209 4.03 -15.49 4.93
C ALA A 209 3.87 -14.17 5.68
N ALA A 210 4.89 -13.31 5.63
CA ALA A 210 4.81 -11.96 6.16
C ALA A 210 3.84 -11.07 5.36
N PHE A 211 3.80 -11.22 4.02
CA PHE A 211 2.78 -10.55 3.21
C PHE A 211 1.36 -11.00 3.54
N VAL A 212 1.14 -12.30 3.79
CA VAL A 212 -0.17 -12.81 4.22
C VAL A 212 -0.55 -12.26 5.59
N GLU A 213 0.38 -12.30 6.56
CA GLU A 213 0.17 -11.69 7.89
C GLU A 213 -0.17 -10.19 7.75
N ARG A 214 0.59 -9.47 6.92
CA ARG A 214 0.35 -8.04 6.66
C ARG A 214 -0.99 -7.79 5.96
N GLY A 215 -1.38 -8.64 5.02
CA GLY A 215 -2.67 -8.56 4.36
C GLY A 215 -3.83 -8.72 5.33
N ILE A 216 -3.72 -9.67 6.27
CA ILE A 216 -4.71 -9.87 7.33
C ILE A 216 -4.81 -8.64 8.23
N GLU A 217 -3.69 -8.02 8.60
CA GLU A 217 -3.68 -6.79 9.39
C GLU A 217 -4.41 -5.63 8.71
N LEU A 218 -4.45 -5.60 7.37
CA LEU A 218 -5.11 -4.56 6.59
C LEU A 218 -6.60 -4.86 6.34
N LEU A 219 -7.15 -5.96 6.86
CA LEU A 219 -8.56 -6.28 6.67
C LEU A 219 -9.50 -5.48 7.59
N THR A 220 -10.70 -5.23 7.10
CA THR A 220 -11.87 -4.93 7.93
C THR A 220 -12.37 -6.20 8.63
N SER A 221 -13.31 -6.05 9.56
CA SER A 221 -14.00 -7.19 10.16
C SER A 221 -14.64 -8.05 9.09
N ARG A 222 -14.40 -9.37 9.13
CA ARG A 222 -14.88 -10.34 8.12
C ARG A 222 -14.36 -10.09 6.69
N GLY A 223 -13.35 -9.23 6.53
CA GLY A 223 -12.64 -9.07 5.28
C GLY A 223 -11.89 -10.35 4.90
N ARG A 224 -11.44 -10.44 3.64
CA ARG A 224 -10.78 -11.64 3.11
C ARG A 224 -9.45 -11.37 2.44
N VAL A 225 -8.48 -12.25 2.69
CA VAL A 225 -7.24 -12.32 1.92
C VAL A 225 -7.35 -13.47 0.93
N GLY A 226 -7.18 -13.18 -0.36
CA GLY A 226 -6.93 -14.18 -1.39
C GLY A 226 -5.44 -14.20 -1.74
N ALA A 227 -4.79 -15.34 -1.62
CA ALA A 227 -3.36 -15.46 -1.88
C ALA A 227 -3.03 -16.72 -2.69
N ILE A 228 -2.01 -16.58 -3.54
CA ILE A 228 -1.33 -17.68 -4.22
C ILE A 228 0.10 -17.70 -3.70
N THR A 229 0.50 -18.75 -2.98
CA THR A 229 1.84 -18.84 -2.36
C THR A 229 2.43 -20.23 -2.52
N SER A 230 3.69 -20.40 -2.11
CA SER A 230 4.21 -21.75 -1.88
C SER A 230 3.31 -22.52 -0.91
N ARG A 231 3.05 -23.80 -1.20
CA ARG A 231 2.30 -24.69 -0.28
C ARG A 231 3.08 -25.03 0.99
N THR A 232 4.40 -24.83 1.00
CA THR A 232 5.32 -25.28 2.05
C THR A 232 4.94 -24.76 3.44
N GLY A 233 4.39 -23.55 3.54
CA GLY A 233 3.95 -22.94 4.79
C GLY A 233 2.83 -23.69 5.50
N PHE A 234 2.09 -24.54 4.78
CA PHE A 234 1.03 -25.36 5.35
C PHE A 234 1.55 -26.66 5.98
N PHE A 235 2.78 -27.08 5.67
CA PHE A 235 3.29 -28.40 6.05
C PHE A 235 4.59 -28.36 6.88
N LEU A 236 5.47 -27.40 6.64
CA LEU A 236 6.77 -27.34 7.32
C LEU A 236 6.63 -26.92 8.79
N SER A 237 7.43 -27.52 9.68
CA SER A 237 7.45 -27.23 11.12
C SER A 237 7.89 -25.79 11.41
N SER A 238 8.78 -25.22 10.59
CA SER A 238 9.22 -23.81 10.71
C SER A 238 8.06 -22.82 10.61
N PHE A 239 6.96 -23.16 9.93
CA PHE A 239 5.77 -22.32 9.79
C PHE A 239 4.66 -22.63 10.82
N GLN A 240 4.92 -23.45 11.83
CA GLN A 240 3.92 -23.79 12.84
C GLN A 240 3.33 -22.55 13.52
N LYS A 241 4.17 -21.60 13.95
CA LYS A 241 3.70 -20.34 14.55
C LYS A 241 2.85 -19.50 13.61
N TRP A 242 3.17 -19.48 12.31
CA TRP A 242 2.33 -18.79 11.33
C TRP A 242 0.95 -19.43 11.23
N ARG A 243 0.87 -20.77 11.17
CA ARG A 243 -0.41 -21.47 11.14
C ARG A 243 -1.22 -21.25 12.42
N GLU A 244 -0.62 -21.43 13.59
CA GLU A 244 -1.33 -21.34 14.87
C GLU A 244 -1.69 -19.90 15.23
N ASP A 245 -0.76 -18.96 15.11
CA ASP A 245 -0.92 -17.60 15.65
C ASP A 245 -1.47 -16.59 14.64
N VAL A 246 -1.34 -16.85 13.34
CA VAL A 246 -1.81 -15.95 12.28
C VAL A 246 -3.03 -16.56 11.60
N LEU A 247 -2.90 -17.73 10.96
CA LEU A 247 -4.00 -18.30 10.20
C LEU A 247 -5.15 -18.73 11.12
N LEU A 248 -4.95 -19.68 12.02
CA LEU A 248 -6.05 -20.24 12.82
C LEU A 248 -6.64 -19.23 13.82
N ARG A 249 -5.81 -18.35 14.38
CA ARG A 249 -6.25 -17.37 15.39
C ARG A 249 -6.79 -16.07 14.82
N GLN A 250 -6.37 -15.63 13.63
CA GLN A 250 -6.73 -14.30 13.12
C GLN A 250 -7.59 -14.39 11.86
N ALA A 251 -7.22 -15.25 10.90
CA ALA A 251 -7.95 -15.40 9.65
C ALA A 251 -7.90 -16.85 9.14
N PRO A 252 -8.78 -17.75 9.62
CA PRO A 252 -8.75 -19.15 9.20
C PRO A 252 -9.12 -19.31 7.73
N PRO A 253 -8.67 -20.39 7.06
CA PRO A 253 -9.03 -20.65 5.68
C PRO A 253 -10.54 -20.83 5.50
N ALA A 254 -11.14 -20.02 4.63
CA ALA A 254 -12.50 -20.18 4.14
C ALA A 254 -12.55 -21.09 2.91
N ALA A 255 -11.49 -21.07 2.10
CA ALA A 255 -11.30 -21.97 0.96
C ALA A 255 -9.81 -22.26 0.77
N PHE A 256 -9.49 -23.47 0.33
CA PHE A 256 -8.11 -23.89 0.08
C PHE A 256 -8.05 -24.85 -1.11
N ALA A 257 -7.13 -24.58 -2.03
CA ALA A 257 -6.81 -25.43 -3.16
C ALA A 257 -5.30 -25.70 -3.18
N ASP A 258 -4.93 -26.96 -3.03
CA ASP A 258 -3.58 -27.44 -3.25
C ASP A 258 -3.38 -27.68 -4.75
N LEU A 259 -2.62 -26.81 -5.40
CA LEU A 259 -2.50 -26.82 -6.86
C LEU A 259 -1.30 -27.65 -7.34
N GLY A 260 -0.38 -28.01 -6.45
CA GLY A 260 0.83 -28.77 -6.81
C GLY A 260 1.80 -27.99 -7.69
N ALA A 261 2.51 -28.70 -8.57
CA ALA A 261 3.55 -28.15 -9.44
C ALA A 261 3.00 -27.62 -10.78
N GLY A 262 3.78 -26.76 -11.46
CA GLY A 262 3.48 -26.30 -12.83
C GLY A 262 2.47 -25.16 -12.94
N ILE A 263 2.22 -24.44 -11.84
CA ILE A 263 1.26 -23.33 -11.78
C ILE A 263 1.91 -21.99 -12.10
N LEU A 264 3.14 -21.76 -11.61
CA LEU A 264 3.89 -20.54 -11.83
C LEU A 264 5.00 -20.83 -12.85
N ASP A 265 4.92 -20.17 -14.00
CA ASP A 265 5.89 -20.36 -15.09
C ASP A 265 7.31 -20.09 -14.59
N SER A 266 8.18 -21.11 -14.68
CA SER A 266 9.60 -21.11 -14.26
C SER A 266 9.89 -21.34 -12.77
N ALA A 267 8.90 -21.56 -11.91
CA ALA A 267 9.15 -21.90 -10.49
C ALA A 267 9.02 -23.41 -10.23
N MET A 268 10.07 -24.03 -9.67
CA MET A 268 10.04 -25.42 -9.16
C MET A 268 9.23 -25.56 -7.86
N VAL A 269 8.38 -24.58 -7.53
CA VAL A 269 7.68 -24.46 -6.25
C VAL A 269 6.27 -24.98 -6.42
N GLU A 270 5.88 -25.90 -5.55
CA GLU A 270 4.49 -26.32 -5.44
C GLU A 270 3.64 -25.22 -4.79
N THR A 271 2.48 -24.96 -5.37
CA THR A 271 1.67 -23.78 -5.12
C THR A 271 0.35 -24.13 -4.44
N ALA A 272 -0.11 -23.27 -3.54
CA ALA A 272 -1.46 -23.31 -2.99
C ALA A 272 -2.17 -21.98 -3.26
N ALA A 273 -3.46 -22.06 -3.58
CA ALA A 273 -4.34 -20.91 -3.67
C ALA A 273 -5.41 -21.01 -2.57
N TYR A 274 -5.60 -19.93 -1.82
CA TYR A 274 -6.50 -19.97 -0.67
C TYR A 274 -7.12 -18.61 -0.38
N CYS A 275 -8.26 -18.67 0.30
CA CYS A 275 -8.95 -17.52 0.84
C CYS A 275 -9.02 -17.65 2.36
N LEU A 276 -8.57 -16.62 3.05
CA LEU A 276 -8.62 -16.48 4.50
C LEU A 276 -9.68 -15.44 4.87
N GLU A 277 -10.44 -15.66 5.93
CA GLU A 277 -11.44 -14.71 6.42
C GLU A 277 -11.10 -14.24 7.83
N ALA A 278 -10.96 -12.92 8.04
CA ALA A 278 -10.69 -12.35 9.35
C ALA A 278 -11.84 -12.62 10.33
N LEU A 279 -11.51 -13.09 11.55
CA LEU A 279 -12.52 -13.41 12.57
C LEU A 279 -13.20 -12.17 13.16
N SER A 280 -12.49 -11.04 13.22
CA SER A 280 -12.96 -9.79 13.83
C SER A 280 -12.26 -8.59 13.25
#